data_AF-A0A850QWQ3-F1
#
_entry.id   AF-A0A850QWQ3-F1
#
_cell.length_a   1.000
_cell.length_b   1.000
_cell.length_c   1.000
_cell.angle_alpha   90.00
_cell.angle_beta   90.00
_cell.angle_gamma   90.00
#
_symmetry.space_group_name_H-M   'P 1'
#
loop_
_entity.id
_entity.type
_entity.pdbx_description
1 polymer ?
#
loop_
_entity_poly.entity_id
_entity_poly.type
_entity_poly.pdbx_seq_one_letter_code
_entity_poly.pdbx_strand_id
1 'polypeptide(L)' 'AIENRLSEQFGTPVAISKQKNGKGKIVISFDQDHELQQILDKIGQ' A
#
# COMPACT_ATOMS: atom_id res chain seq x y z
N ALA A 1 1.76 7.73 -11.25
CA ALA A 1 1.54 8.47 -9.97
C ALA A 1 2.18 7.68 -8.82
N ILE A 2 2.20 8.21 -7.60
CA ILE A 2 2.83 7.52 -6.45
C ILE A 2 2.13 6.18 -6.13
N GLU A 3 0.82 6.08 -6.40
CA GLU A 3 0.05 4.83 -6.33
C GLU A 3 0.64 3.74 -7.24
N ASN A 4 0.86 4.02 -8.52
CA ASN A 4 1.41 3.03 -9.46
C ASN A 4 2.76 2.48 -8.98
N ARG A 5 3.65 3.35 -8.48
CA ARG A 5 4.96 2.93 -7.97
C ARG A 5 4.82 2.02 -6.74
N LEU A 6 3.91 2.34 -5.83
CA LEU A 6 3.66 1.50 -4.67
C LEU A 6 3.00 0.18 -5.08
N SER A 7 2.07 0.19 -6.02
CA SER A 7 1.45 -1.01 -6.55
C SER A 7 2.49 -1.95 -7.18
N GLU A 8 3.44 -1.41 -7.94
CA GLU A 8 4.57 -2.17 -8.48
C GLU A 8 5.49 -2.72 -7.38
N GLN A 9 5.80 -1.92 -6.35
CA GLN A 9 6.72 -2.31 -5.28
C GLN A 9 6.14 -3.42 -4.37
N PHE A 10 4.84 -3.34 -4.09
CA PHE A 10 4.14 -4.33 -3.26
C PHE A 10 3.54 -5.49 -4.07
N GLY A 11 3.49 -5.38 -5.40
CA GLY A 11 2.91 -6.41 -6.27
C GLY A 11 1.39 -6.55 -6.15
N THR A 12 0.72 -5.54 -5.60
CA THR A 12 -0.71 -5.55 -5.29
C THR A 12 -1.31 -4.14 -5.45
N PRO A 13 -2.61 -3.98 -5.76
CA PRO A 13 -3.23 -2.66 -5.88
C PRO A 13 -3.07 -1.80 -4.62
N VAL A 14 -2.59 -0.57 -4.82
CA VAL A 14 -2.50 0.46 -3.78
C VAL A 14 -3.39 1.64 -4.13
N ALA A 15 -4.22 2.06 -3.17
CA ALA A 15 -5.04 3.26 -3.27
C ALA A 15 -4.63 4.29 -2.22
N ILE A 16 -4.53 5.55 -2.62
CA ILE A 16 -4.16 6.68 -1.77
C ILE A 16 -5.27 7.72 -1.82
N SER A 17 -5.90 7.94 -0.68
CA SER A 17 -6.85 9.04 -0.50
C SER A 17 -6.22 10.12 0.37
N LYS A 18 -6.08 11.34 -0.17
CA LYS A 18 -5.63 12.52 0.56
C LYS A 18 -6.80 13.49 0.75
N GLN A 19 -7.05 13.87 1.99
CA GLN A 19 -8.02 14.90 2.35
C GLN A 19 -7.34 16.27 2.42
N LYS A 20 -8.12 17.33 2.18
CA LYS A 20 -7.62 18.73 2.17
C LYS A 20 -7.12 19.21 3.54
N ASN A 21 -7.49 18.52 4.62
CA ASN A 21 -7.09 18.81 5.99
C ASN A 21 -5.73 18.18 6.39
N GLY A 22 -4.98 17.66 5.43
CA GLY A 22 -3.68 16.99 5.68
C GLY A 22 -3.81 15.53 6.13
N LYS A 23 -5.02 15.04 6.39
CA LYS A 23 -5.25 13.61 6.68
C LYS A 23 -5.23 12.81 5.38
N GLY A 24 -4.82 11.55 5.47
CA GLY A 24 -4.85 10.65 4.33
C GLY A 24 -4.90 9.20 4.77
N LYS A 25 -5.24 8.34 3.81
CA LYS A 25 -5.25 6.89 3.96
C LYS A 25 -4.50 6.29 2.79
N ILE A 26 -3.66 5.30 3.09
CA ILE A 26 -3.08 4.39 2.11
C ILE A 26 -3.73 3.03 2.37
N VAL A 27 -4.27 2.41 1.32
CA VAL A 27 -4.86 1.07 1.36
C VAL A 27 -4.02 0.19 0.43
N ILE A 28 -3.46 -0.87 1.00
CA ILE A 28 -2.72 -1.91 0.26
C ILE A 28 -3.60 -3.17 0.39
N SER A 29 -4.11 -3.65 -0.74
CA SER A 29 -4.95 -4.85 -0.74
C SER A 29 -4.11 -6.12 -0.62
N PHE A 30 -4.65 -7.15 0.01
CA PHE A 30 -4.08 -8.50 0.03
C PHE A 30 -5.25 -9.47 0.19
N ASP A 31 -5.12 -10.65 -0.42
CA ASP A 31 -6.16 -11.67 -0.37
C ASP A 31 -5.74 -12.86 0.52
N GLN A 32 -4.44 -12.99 0.79
CA GLN A 32 -3.87 -14.12 1.55
C GLN A 32 -2.89 -13.64 2.63
N ASP A 33 -2.79 -14.39 3.73
CA ASP A 33 -1.91 -14.03 4.87
C ASP A 33 -0.43 -13.93 4.49
N HIS A 34 0.02 -14.74 3.52
CA HIS A 34 1.41 -14.69 3.07
C HIS A 34 1.74 -13.39 2.31
N GLU A 35 0.76 -12.81 1.60
CA GLU A 35 0.91 -11.51 0.92
C GLU A 35 1.00 -10.38 1.94
N LEU A 36 0.16 -10.43 2.99
CA LEU A 36 0.26 -9.50 4.12
C LEU A 36 1.65 -9.53 4.74
N GLN A 37 2.21 -10.73 5.00
CA GLN A 37 3.55 -10.85 5.57
C GLN A 37 4.62 -10.19 4.68
N GLN A 38 4.57 -10.43 3.36
CA GLN A 38 5.51 -9.80 2.43
C GLN A 38 5.39 -8.27 2.39
N ILE A 39 4.16 -7.73 2.50
CA ILE A 39 3.92 -6.28 2.57
C ILE A 39 4.53 -5.71 3.85
N LEU A 40 4.30 -6.37 5.00
CA LEU A 40 4.83 -5.93 6.29
C LEU A 40 6.37 -5.96 6.32
N ASP A 41 6.98 -7.00 5.76
CA ASP A 41 8.44 -7.12 5.68
C ASP A 41 9.06 -5.97 4.86
N LYS A 42 8.38 -5.51 3.81
CA LYS A 42 8.81 -4.36 2.99
C LYS A 42 8.63 -3.00 3.69
N ILE A 43 7.72 -2.89 4.65
CA ILE A 43 7.44 -1.63 5.39
C ILE A 43 8.31 -1.51 6.64
N GLY A 44 8.61 -2.63 7.30
CA GLY A 44 9.37 -2.67 8.55
C GLY A 44 10.90 -2.62 8.38
N GLN A 45 11.41 -2.62 7.14
CA GLN A 45 12.83 -2.40 6.81
C GLN A 45 13.12 -0.91 6.61
#